data_AF-A0A1D3K8D9-F1
#
_entry.id   AF-A0A1D3K8D9-F1
#
_cell.length_a   1.000
_cell.length_b   1.000
_cell.length_c   1.000
_cell.angle_alpha   90.00
_cell.angle_beta   90.00
_cell.angle_gamma   90.00
#
_symmetry.space_group_name_H-M   'P 1'
#
loop_
_entity.id
_entity.type
_entity.pdbx_description
1 polymer ?
#
loop_
_entity_poly.entity_id
_entity_poly.type
_entity_poly.pdbx_seq_one_letter_code
_entity_poly.pdbx_strand_id
1 'polypeptide(L)' 'MSWADSAAPVVAEVIRNVGRTDMKALRKALSEAYPWGERVNTPYKAWLGEIRRQLGHPLNAPKADPANTQTEMFN' A
#
# COMPACT_ATOMS: atom_id res chain seq x y z
N MET A 1 17.90 -13.92 -1.00
CA MET A 1 17.14 -12.84 -0.34
C MET A 1 16.85 -11.77 -1.37
N SER A 2 15.57 -11.49 -1.61
CA SER A 2 15.12 -10.42 -2.49
C SER A 2 14.91 -9.12 -1.71
N TRP A 3 14.90 -7.98 -2.41
CA TRP A 3 14.53 -6.69 -1.82
C TRP A 3 13.14 -6.70 -1.18
N ALA A 4 12.21 -7.52 -1.70
CA ALA A 4 10.88 -7.69 -1.13
C ALA A 4 10.92 -8.46 0.21
N ASP A 5 11.77 -9.48 0.34
CA ASP A 5 11.93 -10.24 1.59
C ASP A 5 12.46 -9.35 2.72
N SER A 6 13.31 -8.37 2.38
CA SER A 6 13.80 -7.36 3.32
C SER A 6 12.78 -6.24 3.59
N ALA A 7 11.94 -5.87 2.61
CA ALA A 7 10.87 -4.88 2.79
C ALA A 7 9.76 -5.39 3.72
N ALA A 8 9.37 -6.65 3.55
CA ALA A 8 8.19 -7.25 4.15
C ALA A 8 8.08 -7.07 5.68
N PRO A 9 9.10 -7.40 6.49
CA PRO A 9 8.99 -7.24 7.95
C PRO A 9 8.84 -5.77 8.35
N VAL A 10 9.53 -4.84 7.67
CA VAL A 10 9.48 -3.40 7.99
C VAL A 10 8.09 -2.83 7.66
N VAL A 11 7.56 -3.13 6.47
CA VAL A 11 6.22 -2.69 6.07
C VAL A 11 5.16 -3.25 7.03
N ALA A 12 5.28 -4.53 7.42
CA ALA A 12 4.34 -5.16 8.34
C ALA A 12 4.35 -4.54 9.73
N GLU A 13 5.54 -4.18 10.23
CA GLU A 13 5.68 -3.48 11.51
C GLU A 13 5.04 -2.09 11.47
N VAL A 14 5.31 -1.30 10.43
CA VAL A 14 4.71 0.03 10.28
C VAL A 14 3.18 -0.05 10.22
N ILE A 15 2.63 -1.00 9.46
CA ILE A 15 1.17 -1.20 9.36
C ILE A 15 0.58 -1.60 10.72
N ARG A 16 1.26 -2.43 11.50
CA ARG A 16 0.80 -2.84 12.84
C ARG A 16 0.84 -1.67 13.83
N ASN A 17 1.87 -0.83 13.77
CA ASN A 17 2.07 0.25 14.72
C ASN A 17 1.17 1.47 14.43
N VAL A 18 1.01 1.83 13.15
CA VAL A 18 0.20 2.99 12.73
C VAL A 18 -1.27 2.62 12.53
N GLY A 19 -1.54 1.38 12.12
CA GLY A 19 -2.86 0.94 11.69
C GLY A 19 -3.23 1.45 10.30
N ARG A 20 -4.42 1.05 9.83
CA ARG A 20 -4.94 1.38 8.49
C ARG A 20 -5.99 2.50 8.49
N THR A 21 -6.31 3.06 9.65
CA THR A 21 -7.39 4.05 9.83
C THR A 21 -6.99 5.41 9.25
N ASP A 22 -5.76 5.86 9.50
CA ASP A 22 -5.22 7.09 8.92
C ASP A 22 -4.20 6.75 7.82
N MET A 23 -4.69 6.73 6.58
CA MET A 23 -3.87 6.46 5.41
C MET A 23 -2.81 7.54 5.15
N LYS A 24 -2.98 8.77 5.65
CA LYS A 24 -1.98 9.84 5.50
C LYS A 24 -0.82 9.62 6.48
N ALA A 25 -1.14 9.31 7.74
CA ALA A 25 -0.14 8.93 8.74
C ALA A 25 0.62 7.68 8.31
N LEU A 26 -0.09 6.67 7.78
CA LEU A 26 0.52 5.43 7.31
C LEU A 26 1.51 5.66 6.15
N ARG A 27 1.13 6.43 5.12
CA ARG A 27 2.05 6.74 4.00
C ARG A 27 3.29 7.50 4.46
N LYS A 28 3.14 8.41 5.44
CA LYS A 28 4.27 9.14 6.02
C LYS A 28 5.21 8.18 6.76
N ALA A 29 4.67 7.34 7.63
CA ALA A 29 5.47 6.36 8.37
C ALA A 29 6.19 5.35 7.45
N LEU A 30 5.51 4.86 6.40
CA LEU A 30 6.13 3.99 5.40
C LEU A 30 7.23 4.71 4.59
N SER A 31 7.12 6.03 4.41
CA SER A 31 8.16 6.80 3.76
C SER A 31 9.38 6.94 4.67
N GLU A 32 9.16 7.21 5.96
CA GLU A 32 10.21 7.39 6.98
C GLU A 32 10.93 6.07 7.32
N ALA A 33 10.22 4.94 7.30
CA ALA A 33 10.77 3.62 7.61
C ALA A 33 11.60 2.98 6.47
N TYR A 34 11.78 3.68 5.35
CA TYR A 34 12.50 3.13 4.19
C TYR A 34 14.00 2.92 4.51
N PRO A 35 14.52 1.68 4.42
CA PRO A 35 15.83 1.35 4.97
C PRO A 35 17.01 1.57 4.01
N TRP A 36 16.77 1.73 2.70
CA TRP A 36 17.84 1.74 1.69
C TRP A 36 18.28 3.13 1.22
N GLY A 37 17.96 4.16 2.00
CA GLY A 37 18.36 5.54 1.73
C GLY A 37 17.61 6.12 0.52
N GLU A 38 18.24 6.11 -0.65
CA GLU A 38 17.64 6.69 -1.85
C GLU A 38 16.43 5.89 -2.34
N ARG A 39 15.33 6.60 -2.59
CA ARG A 39 14.08 6.04 -3.10
C ARG A 39 14.11 5.91 -4.63
N VAL A 40 15.11 5.20 -5.14
CA VAL A 40 15.36 5.04 -6.59
C VAL A 40 15.46 3.57 -6.97
N ASN A 41 15.30 3.29 -8.27
CA ASN A 41 15.59 1.99 -8.89
C ASN A 41 14.80 0.80 -8.29
N THR A 42 15.41 -0.38 -8.37
CA THR A 42 14.83 -1.68 -8.01
C THR A 42 14.41 -1.80 -6.53
N PRO A 43 15.19 -1.33 -5.53
CA PRO A 43 14.79 -1.45 -4.12
C PRO A 43 13.51 -0.68 -3.82
N TYR A 44 13.38 0.54 -4.37
CA TYR A 44 12.18 1.34 -4.18
C TYR A 44 10.95 0.74 -4.87
N LYS A 45 11.11 0.16 -6.07
CA LYS A 45 10.01 -0.55 -6.74
C LYS A 45 9.55 -1.78 -5.94
N ALA A 46 10.48 -2.54 -5.38
CA ALA A 46 10.16 -3.67 -4.52
C ALA A 46 9.41 -3.23 -3.25
N TRP A 47 9.85 -2.13 -2.62
CA TRP A 47 9.17 -1.51 -1.47
C TRP A 47 7.71 -1.15 -1.77
N LEU A 48 7.46 -0.45 -2.89
CA LEU A 48 6.11 -0.08 -3.30
C LEU A 48 5.24 -1.30 -3.62
N GLY A 49 5.83 -2.32 -4.25
CA GLY A 49 5.16 -3.60 -4.51
C GLY A 49 4.74 -4.29 -3.22
N GLU A 50 5.59 -4.26 -2.20
CA GLU A 50 5.33 -4.87 -0.90
C GLU A 50 4.25 -4.13 -0.10
N ILE A 51 4.31 -2.80 -0.07
CA ILE A 51 3.23 -1.97 0.51
C ILE A 51 1.89 -2.31 -0.15
N ARG A 52 1.88 -2.39 -1.48
CA ARG A 52 0.68 -2.75 -2.26
C ARG A 52 0.19 -4.16 -1.92
N ARG A 53 1.10 -5.12 -1.72
CA ARG A 53 0.76 -6.51 -1.37
C ARG A 53 0.15 -6.60 0.02
N GLN A 54 0.71 -5.92 1.03
CA GLN A 54 0.24 -6.00 2.42
C GLN A 54 -1.01 -5.17 2.73
N LEU A 55 -1.25 -4.11 1.95
CA LEU A 55 -2.47 -3.31 2.05
C LEU A 55 -3.62 -3.87 1.21
N GLY A 56 -3.36 -4.83 0.31
CA GLY A 56 -4.34 -5.33 -0.64
C GLY A 56 -4.61 -4.34 -1.78
N HIS A 57 -5.50 -4.71 -2.70
CA HIS A 57 -5.79 -3.88 -3.87
C HIS A 57 -7.27 -3.64 -4.15
N PRO A 58 -7.66 -2.41 -4.59
CA PRO A 58 -6.84 -1.21 -4.79
C PRO A 58 -7.02 -0.16 -3.67
N LEU A 59 -5.92 0.49 -3.27
CA LEU A 59 -5.92 1.72 -2.43
C LEU A 59 -6.76 2.86 -3.03
N ASN A 60 -7.03 2.77 -4.33
CA ASN A 60 -8.07 3.51 -5.01
C ASN A 60 -9.16 2.48 -5.37
N ALA A 61 -10.05 2.15 -4.44
CA ALA A 61 -11.32 1.58 -4.88
C ALA A 61 -11.86 2.50 -5.99
N PRO A 62 -12.31 1.97 -7.14
CA PRO A 62 -13.02 2.82 -8.09
C PRO A 62 -14.07 3.57 -7.29
N LYS A 63 -14.09 4.90 -7.37
CA LYS A 63 -15.18 5.69 -6.77
C LYS A 63 -16.45 4.98 -7.19
N ALA A 64 -17.21 4.44 -6.23
CA ALA A 64 -18.54 3.96 -6.53
C ALA A 64 -19.26 5.19 -7.03
N ASP A 65 -19.39 5.30 -8.35
CA ASP A 65 -20.10 6.40 -8.97
C ASP A 65 -21.57 6.16 -8.60
N PRO A 66 -22.18 7.01 -7.75
CA PRO A 66 -23.56 6.79 -7.32
C PRO A 66 -24.54 6.88 -8.51
N ALA A 67 -24.08 7.32 -9.68
CA ALA A 67 -24.83 7.33 -10.93
C ALA A 67 -24.72 6.04 -11.77
N ASN A 68 -23.92 5.04 -11.37
CA ASN A 68 -23.80 3.79 -12.12
C ASN A 68 -24.97 2.84 -11.85
N THR A 69 -26.07 3.00 -12.58
CA THR A 69 -27.29 2.17 -12.55
C THR A 69 -27.12 0.77 -13.15
N GLN A 70 -25.91 0.34 -13.51
CA GLN A 70 -25.66 -0.96 -14.15
C GLN A 70 -25.99 -2.17 -13.24
N THR A 71 -26.11 -1.96 -11.93
CA THR A 71 -26.48 -3.02 -10.97
C THR A 71 -27.95 -3.43 -11.04
N GLU A 72 -28.83 -2.61 -11.65
CA GLU A 72 -30.28 -2.88 -11.69
C GLU A 72 -30.74 -3.72 -12.89
N MET A 73 -29.83 -4.07 -13.82
CA MET A 73 -30.20 -4.76 -15.07
C MET A 73 -30.30 -6.29 -14.94
N PHE A 74 -30.11 -6.86 -13.74
CA PHE A 74 -30.12 -8.31 -13.50
C PHE A 74 -31.17 -8.77 -12.46
N ASN A 75 -32.19 -7.97 -12.15
CA ASN A 75 -33.37 -8.40 -11.39
C ASN A 75 -34.50 -8.89 -12.29
#